data_AF-A0A351BNI7-F1
#
_entry.id   AF-A0A351BNI7-F1
#
_cell.length_a   1.000
_cell.length_b   1.000
_cell.length_c   1.000
_cell.angle_alpha   90.00
_cell.angle_beta   90.00
_cell.angle_gamma   90.00
#
_symmetry.space_group_name_H-M   'P 1'
#
loop_
_entity.id
_entity.type
_entity.pdbx_description
1 polymer ?
#
loop_
_entity_poly.entity_id
_entity_poly.type
_entity_poly.pdbx_seq_one_letter_code
_entity_poly.pdbx_strand_id
1 'polypeptide(L)'
;VVGLGGATFPAAVKFNLGRRLQVGTLIVNGGECEPYLSSDDRIMRDRAAEVVDGLRIVMHAIGAREALIGIEDNKPQAIAAMRAAAAAFGNVQLRVVPARYPMGSDKQLIQTLTGKEVPADARAAEVGVLVHNVSTCAAVHRALRRGEPLVERIVTLNGGALTRPGNVLAPIGTPVVDLLRFAGVSGRPARLVLGGP
;
A
#
# COMPACT_ATOMS: atom_id res chain seq x y z
N VAL A 1 5.98 -4.35 -12.29
CA VAL A 1 5.21 -4.06 -11.05
C VAL A 1 3.96 -3.25 -11.39
N VAL A 2 2.81 -3.64 -10.84
CA VAL A 2 1.54 -2.87 -10.91
C VAL A 2 1.16 -2.37 -9.52
N GLY A 3 0.25 -1.40 -9.43
CA GLY A 3 -0.24 -0.86 -8.17
C GLY A 3 -1.06 -1.88 -7.37
N LEU A 4 -0.67 -2.11 -6.12
CA LEU A 4 -1.26 -3.13 -5.25
C LEU A 4 -2.39 -2.61 -4.33
N GLY A 5 -2.66 -1.31 -4.31
CA GLY A 5 -3.78 -0.69 -3.59
C GLY A 5 -5.12 -0.73 -4.33
N GLY A 6 -5.39 -1.80 -5.09
CA GLY A 6 -6.68 -2.02 -5.78
C GLY A 6 -6.76 -1.57 -7.24
N ALA A 7 -6.13 -0.45 -7.62
CA ALA A 7 -6.25 0.08 -9.00
C ALA A 7 -5.48 -0.72 -10.08
N THR A 8 -4.51 -1.55 -9.72
CA THR A 8 -3.67 -2.36 -10.65
C THR A 8 -2.96 -1.56 -11.76
N PHE A 9 -2.84 -0.24 -11.60
CA PHE A 9 -2.21 0.64 -12.59
C PHE A 9 -0.70 0.39 -12.68
N PRO A 10 -0.08 0.30 -13.87
CA PRO A 10 1.36 0.06 -14.00
C PRO A 10 2.21 1.12 -13.29
N ALA A 11 3.10 0.69 -12.38
CA ALA A 11 3.89 1.62 -11.58
C ALA A 11 4.82 2.49 -12.45
N ALA A 12 5.44 1.90 -13.48
CA ALA A 12 6.31 2.61 -14.41
C ALA A 12 5.61 3.76 -15.15
N VAL A 13 4.32 3.60 -15.49
CA VAL A 13 3.52 4.67 -16.13
C VAL A 13 3.28 5.82 -15.14
N LYS A 14 2.98 5.50 -13.87
CA LYS A 14 2.89 6.50 -12.79
C LYS A 14 4.22 7.23 -12.58
N PHE A 15 5.36 6.54 -12.64
CA PHE A 15 6.67 7.18 -12.49
C PHE A 15 6.98 8.13 -13.64
N ASN A 16 6.73 7.72 -14.88
CA ASN A 16 6.91 8.58 -16.05
C ASN A 16 6.04 9.84 -15.96
N LEU A 17 4.79 9.70 -15.49
CA LEU A 17 3.91 10.84 -15.24
C LEU A 17 4.48 11.76 -14.16
N GLY A 18 4.91 11.20 -13.03
CA GLY A 18 5.51 11.95 -11.91
C GLY A 18 6.74 12.74 -12.33
N ARG A 19 7.64 12.11 -13.09
CA ARG A 19 8.83 12.76 -13.66
C ARG A 19 8.46 13.87 -14.65
N ARG A 20 7.51 13.62 -15.55
CA ARG A 20 7.07 14.61 -16.56
C ARG A 20 6.45 15.84 -15.92
N LEU A 21 5.66 15.66 -14.86
CA LEU A 21 5.00 16.74 -14.13
C LEU A 21 5.84 17.28 -12.96
N GLN A 22 7.10 16.83 -12.84
CA GLN A 22 8.03 17.29 -11.80
C GLN A 22 7.44 17.21 -10.38
N VAL A 23 6.76 16.11 -10.08
CA VAL A 23 6.14 15.87 -8.78
C VAL A 23 7.18 15.99 -7.66
N GLY A 24 6.93 16.90 -6.71
CA GLY A 24 7.83 17.18 -5.59
C GLY A 24 7.66 16.24 -4.39
N THR A 25 6.46 15.67 -4.21
CA THR A 25 6.10 14.90 -3.01
C THR A 25 5.57 13.51 -3.40
N LEU A 26 6.17 12.46 -2.83
CA LEU A 26 5.64 11.10 -2.89
C LEU A 26 4.81 10.81 -1.64
N ILE A 27 3.54 10.46 -1.79
CA ILE A 27 2.75 9.89 -0.69
C ILE A 27 2.81 8.37 -0.77
N VAL A 28 3.17 7.75 0.35
CA VAL A 28 3.10 6.31 0.54
C VAL A 28 1.87 5.99 1.39
N ASN A 29 0.88 5.39 0.76
CA ASN A 29 -0.40 5.06 1.36
C ASN A 29 -0.32 3.71 2.11
N GLY A 30 -0.30 3.79 3.44
CA GLY A 30 -0.48 2.66 4.35
C GLY A 30 -1.83 2.71 5.10
N GLY A 31 -2.79 3.50 4.61
CA GLY A 31 -4.16 3.47 5.10
C GLY A 31 -4.87 2.23 4.57
N GLU A 32 -5.37 1.40 5.48
CA GLU A 32 -6.10 0.15 5.17
C GLU A 32 -7.37 0.20 5.99
N CYS A 33 -8.34 0.94 5.45
CA CYS A 33 -9.58 1.33 6.12
C CYS A 33 -10.76 0.42 5.78
N GLU A 34 -10.61 -0.42 4.75
CA GLU A 34 -11.59 -1.44 4.37
C GLU A 34 -11.73 -2.48 5.49
N PRO A 35 -12.96 -2.75 5.96
CA PRO A 35 -13.20 -3.77 6.96
C PRO A 35 -12.54 -5.11 6.61
N TYR A 36 -11.96 -5.76 7.62
CA TYR A 36 -11.25 -7.05 7.56
C TYR A 36 -9.89 -7.07 6.87
N LEU A 37 -9.55 -6.12 5.99
CA LEU A 37 -8.24 -6.12 5.32
C LEU A 37 -7.12 -5.78 6.30
N SER A 38 -5.99 -6.47 6.15
CA SER A 38 -4.82 -6.36 7.03
C SER A 38 -3.50 -6.70 6.33
N SER A 39 -3.53 -6.75 5.00
CA SER A 39 -2.39 -7.12 4.16
C SER A 39 -1.31 -6.05 4.14
N ASP A 40 -1.71 -4.77 4.12
CA ASP A 40 -0.78 -3.65 4.16
C ASP A 40 -0.20 -3.45 5.56
N ASP A 41 -0.98 -3.67 6.63
CA ASP A 41 -0.45 -3.77 8.00
C ASP A 41 0.70 -4.79 8.08
N ARG A 42 0.51 -5.99 7.51
CA ARG A 42 1.55 -7.03 7.50
C ARG A 42 2.78 -6.63 6.71
N ILE A 43 2.63 -6.04 5.52
CA ILE A 43 3.79 -5.55 4.76
C ILE A 43 4.57 -4.51 5.55
N MET A 44 3.90 -3.56 6.20
CA MET A 44 4.56 -2.52 6.98
C MET A 44 5.26 -3.06 8.23
N ARG A 45 4.73 -4.12 8.85
CA ARG A 45 5.35 -4.76 10.03
C ARG A 45 6.51 -5.66 9.66
N ASP A 46 6.31 -6.53 8.69
CA ASP A 46 7.22 -7.63 8.39
C ASP A 46 8.31 -7.20 7.39
N ARG A 47 8.07 -6.16 6.60
CA ARG A 47 8.94 -5.73 5.48
C ARG A 47 9.19 -4.22 5.43
N ALA A 48 9.16 -3.54 6.58
CA ALA A 48 9.34 -2.08 6.68
C ALA A 48 10.56 -1.54 5.91
N ALA A 49 11.71 -2.20 6.05
CA ALA A 49 12.95 -1.81 5.37
C ALA A 49 12.84 -1.90 3.83
N GLU A 50 12.16 -2.94 3.31
CA GLU A 50 11.90 -3.09 1.87
C GLU A 50 10.94 -2.00 1.37
N VAL A 51 9.92 -1.65 2.15
CA VAL A 51 8.99 -0.55 1.83
C VAL A 51 9.75 0.78 1.74
N VAL A 52 10.63 1.05 2.71
CA VAL A 52 11.40 2.30 2.77
C VAL A 52 12.49 2.39 1.69
N ASP A 53 13.21 1.32 1.37
CA ASP A 53 14.13 1.35 0.21
C ASP A 53 13.34 1.49 -1.09
N GLY A 54 12.21 0.78 -1.21
CA GLY A 54 11.31 0.85 -2.35
C GLY A 54 10.80 2.26 -2.62
N LEU A 55 10.25 2.95 -1.62
CA LEU A 55 9.77 4.33 -1.79
C LEU A 55 10.92 5.27 -2.14
N ARG A 56 12.13 5.06 -1.60
CA ARG A 56 13.31 5.88 -1.95
C ARG A 56 13.73 5.71 -3.40
N ILE A 57 13.64 4.49 -3.93
CA ILE A 57 13.87 4.24 -5.36
C ILE A 57 12.82 4.99 -6.19
N VAL A 58 11.55 4.97 -5.78
CA VAL A 58 10.48 5.73 -6.45
C VAL A 58 10.78 7.23 -6.42
N MET A 59 11.17 7.78 -5.26
CA MET A 59 11.55 9.20 -5.13
C MET A 59 12.64 9.57 -6.11
N HIS A 60 13.70 8.76 -6.20
CA HIS A 60 14.79 8.97 -7.15
C HIS A 60 14.29 8.94 -8.61
N ALA A 61 13.45 7.96 -8.96
CA ALA A 61 12.94 7.79 -10.32
C ALA A 61 12.08 8.96 -10.79
N ILE A 62 11.31 9.59 -9.89
CA ILE A 62 10.41 10.70 -10.22
C ILE A 62 11.01 12.09 -9.94
N GLY A 63 12.14 12.16 -9.24
CA GLY A 63 12.75 13.43 -8.81
C GLY A 63 12.07 14.08 -7.59
N ALA A 64 11.31 13.31 -6.80
CA ALA A 64 10.64 13.84 -5.61
C ALA A 64 11.65 14.19 -4.50
N ARG A 65 11.40 15.31 -3.84
CA ARG A 65 12.29 15.86 -2.79
C ARG A 65 11.99 15.23 -1.44
N GLU A 66 10.74 14.88 -1.19
CA GLU A 66 10.26 14.31 0.05
C GLU A 66 9.26 13.17 -0.17
N ALA A 67 9.13 12.32 0.84
CA ALA A 67 8.07 11.34 0.93
C ALA A 67 7.31 11.45 2.25
N LEU A 68 5.99 11.33 2.19
CA LEU A 68 5.09 11.28 3.33
C LEU A 68 4.43 9.90 3.42
N ILE A 69 4.65 9.17 4.51
CA ILE A 69 4.03 7.86 4.75
C ILE A 69 2.82 8.08 5.66
N GLY A 70 1.61 7.83 5.16
CA GLY A 70 0.39 7.89 5.93
C GLY A 70 0.01 6.53 6.49
N ILE A 71 -0.10 6.40 7.82
CA ILE A 71 -0.52 5.15 8.48
C ILE A 71 -1.59 5.46 9.52
N GLU A 72 -2.64 4.65 9.57
CA GLU A 72 -3.73 4.82 10.52
C GLU A 72 -3.29 4.56 11.98
N ASP A 73 -3.83 5.34 12.92
CA ASP A 73 -3.52 5.27 14.35
C ASP A 73 -3.81 3.91 15.01
N ASN A 74 -4.71 3.12 14.44
CA ASN A 74 -5.02 1.77 14.88
C ASN A 74 -3.96 0.71 14.52
N LYS A 75 -2.83 1.08 13.90
CA LYS A 75 -1.74 0.17 13.50
C LYS A 75 -0.41 0.47 14.22
N PRO A 76 -0.35 0.39 15.57
CA PRO A 76 0.83 0.80 16.34
C PRO A 76 2.09 0.02 15.99
N GLN A 77 1.96 -1.27 15.63
CA GLN A 77 3.12 -2.10 15.24
C GLN A 77 3.68 -1.70 13.88
N ALA A 78 2.82 -1.43 12.89
CA ALA A 78 3.25 -0.89 11.59
C ALA A 78 3.91 0.49 11.75
N ILE A 79 3.32 1.37 12.57
CA ILE A 79 3.89 2.69 12.87
C ILE A 79 5.29 2.54 13.46
N ALA A 80 5.48 1.67 14.45
CA ALA A 80 6.77 1.45 15.08
C ALA A 80 7.82 0.93 14.08
N ALA A 81 7.48 -0.11 13.32
CA ALA A 81 8.38 -0.71 12.33
C ALA A 81 8.77 0.28 11.22
N MET A 82 7.79 1.00 10.66
CA MET A 82 8.03 1.98 9.60
C MET A 82 8.81 3.21 10.10
N ARG A 83 8.57 3.68 11.33
CA ARG A 83 9.37 4.75 11.95
C ARG A 83 10.83 4.34 12.09
N ALA A 84 11.08 3.13 12.60
CA ALA A 84 12.43 2.61 12.75
C ALA A 84 13.15 2.51 11.39
N ALA A 85 12.48 1.96 10.37
CA ALA A 85 13.05 1.83 9.03
C ALA A 85 13.32 3.18 8.33
N ALA A 86 12.51 4.21 8.60
CA ALA A 86 12.65 5.54 8.02
C ALA A 86 13.62 6.46 8.78
N ALA A 87 14.05 6.10 9.99
CA ALA A 87 14.76 7.00 10.91
C ALA A 87 16.05 7.62 10.33
N ALA A 88 16.74 6.91 9.44
CA ALA A 88 17.97 7.39 8.81
C ALA A 88 17.75 8.39 7.67
N PHE A 89 16.50 8.67 7.29
CA PHE A 89 16.17 9.40 6.05
C PHE A 89 15.32 10.63 6.36
N GLY A 90 15.97 11.77 6.58
CA GLY A 90 15.29 13.01 6.96
C GLY A 90 14.25 13.54 5.96
N ASN A 91 14.30 13.09 4.71
CA ASN A 91 13.31 13.41 3.68
C ASN A 91 12.16 12.40 3.56
N VAL A 92 12.11 11.38 4.43
CA VAL A 92 11.02 10.40 4.51
C VAL A 92 10.33 10.57 5.86
N GLN A 93 9.09 11.04 5.82
CA GLN A 93 8.37 11.43 7.03
C GLN A 93 7.13 10.58 7.22
N LEU A 94 7.03 9.91 8.37
CA LEU A 94 5.82 9.20 8.75
C LEU A 94 4.82 10.16 9.42
N ARG A 95 3.56 10.02 9.06
CA ARG A 95 2.42 10.76 9.61
C ARG A 95 1.33 9.76 10.00
N VAL A 96 0.91 9.85 11.26
CA VAL A 96 -0.20 9.06 11.75
C VAL A 96 -1.49 9.78 11.38
N VAL A 97 -2.46 9.06 10.82
CA VAL A 97 -3.76 9.59 10.40
C VAL A 97 -4.89 8.87 11.14
N PRO A 98 -6.09 9.47 11.28
CA PRO A 98 -7.20 8.81 11.96
C PRO A 98 -7.66 7.55 11.21
N ALA A 99 -7.90 6.44 11.92
CA ALA A 99 -8.53 5.24 11.36
C ALA A 99 -10.03 5.46 11.08
N ARG A 100 -10.35 6.22 10.03
CA ARG A 100 -11.72 6.56 9.63
C ARG A 100 -11.92 6.39 8.14
N TYR A 101 -12.87 5.56 7.74
CA TYR A 101 -13.22 5.44 6.32
C TYR A 101 -13.71 6.78 5.74
N PRO A 102 -13.22 7.25 4.56
CA PRO A 102 -12.30 6.57 3.63
C PRO A 102 -10.87 7.15 3.65
N MET A 103 -10.15 7.12 4.78
CA MET A 103 -8.79 7.67 4.92
C MET A 103 -7.79 7.06 3.92
N GLY A 104 -7.98 5.81 3.53
CA GLY A 104 -7.17 5.13 2.50
C GLY A 104 -7.38 5.64 1.07
N SER A 105 -8.36 6.51 0.82
CA SER A 105 -8.58 7.14 -0.49
C SER A 105 -7.47 8.15 -0.80
N ASP A 106 -6.92 8.10 -2.02
CA ASP A 106 -5.84 9.00 -2.47
C ASP A 106 -6.17 10.48 -2.18
N LYS A 107 -7.40 10.93 -2.46
CA LYS A 107 -7.79 12.34 -2.26
C LYS A 107 -7.81 12.74 -0.78
N GLN A 108 -8.36 11.90 0.08
CA GLN A 108 -8.45 12.16 1.52
C GLN A 108 -7.07 12.14 2.17
N LEU A 109 -6.22 11.20 1.76
CA LEU A 109 -4.87 11.09 2.28
C LEU A 109 -4.02 12.28 1.83
N ILE A 110 -4.13 12.73 0.58
CA ILE A 110 -3.44 13.93 0.09
C ILE A 110 -3.84 15.14 0.92
N GLN A 111 -5.15 15.37 1.11
CA GLN A 111 -5.65 16.51 1.88
C GLN A 111 -5.17 16.46 3.34
N THR A 112 -5.23 15.28 3.97
CA THR A 112 -4.83 15.10 5.36
C THR A 112 -3.32 15.31 5.56
N LEU A 113 -2.49 14.85 4.62
CA LEU A 113 -1.03 14.91 4.74
C LEU A 113 -0.42 16.23 4.26
N THR A 114 -1.06 16.90 3.31
CA THR A 114 -0.47 18.06 2.62
C THR A 114 -1.32 19.33 2.69
N GLY A 115 -2.58 19.22 3.09
CA GLY A 115 -3.57 20.31 3.01
C GLY A 115 -4.04 20.62 1.58
N LYS A 116 -3.51 19.94 0.55
CA LYS A 116 -3.90 20.15 -0.84
C LYS A 116 -5.16 19.39 -1.18
N GLU A 117 -6.07 20.04 -1.89
CA GLU A 117 -7.26 19.38 -2.46
C GLU A 117 -7.00 19.00 -3.91
N VAL A 118 -7.46 17.82 -4.32
CA VAL A 118 -7.39 17.37 -5.72
C VAL A 118 -8.76 17.62 -6.36
N PRO A 119 -8.85 18.52 -7.35
CA PRO A 119 -10.09 18.78 -8.09
C PRO A 119 -10.75 17.50 -8.63
N ALA A 120 -12.05 17.56 -8.90
CA ALA A 120 -12.82 16.40 -9.35
C ALA A 120 -12.26 15.80 -10.65
N ASP A 121 -11.83 16.67 -11.56
CA ASP A 121 -11.33 16.42 -12.92
C ASP A 121 -9.80 16.33 -13.03
N ALA A 122 -9.08 16.57 -11.93
CA ALA A 122 -7.62 16.55 -11.90
C ALA A 122 -7.05 15.28 -11.26
N ARG A 123 -5.81 14.96 -11.62
CA ARG A 123 -5.03 13.88 -11.00
C ARG A 123 -4.15 14.42 -9.88
N ALA A 124 -3.82 13.57 -8.91
CA ALA A 124 -2.89 13.93 -7.82
C ALA A 124 -1.56 14.51 -8.33
N ALA A 125 -1.04 14.00 -9.44
CA ALA A 125 0.22 14.46 -10.02
C ALA A 125 0.17 15.93 -10.49
N GLU A 126 -1.02 16.43 -10.83
CA GLU A 126 -1.23 17.82 -11.26
C GLU A 126 -1.20 18.80 -10.07
N VAL A 127 -1.41 18.33 -8.84
CA VAL A 127 -1.19 19.10 -7.60
C VAL A 127 0.20 18.86 -6.99
N GLY A 128 1.10 18.25 -7.75
CA GLY A 128 2.49 17.99 -7.38
C GLY A 128 2.68 16.82 -6.42
N VAL A 129 1.76 15.85 -6.41
CA VAL A 129 1.81 14.68 -5.53
C VAL A 129 1.65 13.38 -6.33
N LEU A 130 2.44 12.36 -6.03
CA LEU A 130 2.21 11.00 -6.54
C LEU A 130 1.90 10.07 -5.37
N VAL A 131 0.84 9.26 -5.48
CA VAL A 131 0.46 8.31 -4.43
C VAL A 131 0.77 6.88 -4.85
N HIS A 132 1.48 6.15 -3.98
CA HIS A 132 1.76 4.73 -4.11
C HIS A 132 1.41 3.98 -2.82
N ASN A 133 0.80 2.81 -2.96
CA ASN A 133 0.53 1.92 -1.83
C ASN A 133 1.83 1.28 -1.29
N VAL A 134 1.88 0.99 0.02
CA VAL A 134 3.05 0.39 0.70
C VAL A 134 3.51 -0.92 0.06
N SER A 135 2.59 -1.82 -0.28
CA SER A 135 2.90 -3.08 -0.97
C SER A 135 3.52 -2.84 -2.34
N THR A 136 3.12 -1.77 -3.03
CA THR A 136 3.73 -1.40 -4.32
C THR A 136 5.18 -0.98 -4.15
N CYS A 137 5.49 -0.21 -3.09
CA CYS A 137 6.87 0.19 -2.79
C CYS A 137 7.74 -1.03 -2.47
N ALA A 138 7.27 -1.96 -1.63
CA ALA A 138 7.98 -3.21 -1.37
C ALA A 138 8.22 -4.03 -2.66
N ALA A 139 7.24 -4.10 -3.56
CA ALA A 139 7.40 -4.77 -4.84
C ALA A 139 8.43 -4.09 -5.76
N VAL A 140 8.54 -2.75 -5.73
CA VAL A 140 9.58 -2.00 -6.46
C VAL A 140 10.97 -2.33 -5.91
N HIS A 141 11.13 -2.38 -4.59
CA HIS A 141 12.39 -2.82 -3.96
C HIS A 141 12.80 -4.20 -4.47
N ARG A 142 11.91 -5.20 -4.37
CA ARG A 142 12.20 -6.57 -4.80
C ARG A 142 12.57 -6.65 -6.28
N ALA A 143 11.82 -5.96 -7.14
CA ALA A 143 12.09 -5.94 -8.57
C ALA A 143 13.48 -5.35 -8.91
N LEU A 144 13.89 -4.27 -8.26
CA LEU A 144 15.11 -3.54 -8.63
C LEU A 144 16.34 -3.96 -7.84
N ARG A 145 16.19 -4.38 -6.58
CA ARG A 145 17.31 -4.85 -5.75
C ARG A 145 17.59 -6.33 -5.91
N ARG A 146 16.55 -7.14 -6.16
CA ARG A 146 16.64 -8.61 -6.18
C ARG A 146 16.37 -9.22 -7.56
N GLY A 147 15.92 -8.42 -8.54
CA GLY A 147 15.51 -8.94 -9.85
C GLY A 147 14.24 -9.78 -9.77
N GLU A 148 13.47 -9.67 -8.69
CA GLU A 148 12.28 -10.50 -8.45
C GLU A 148 11.04 -9.85 -9.08
N PRO A 149 10.40 -10.46 -10.09
CA PRO A 149 9.15 -9.94 -10.63
C PRO A 149 8.02 -10.02 -9.60
N LEU A 150 6.98 -9.21 -9.80
CA LEU A 150 5.76 -9.29 -9.00
C LEU A 150 4.99 -10.56 -9.38
N VAL A 151 5.25 -11.65 -8.66
CA VAL A 151 4.63 -12.98 -8.88
C VAL A 151 3.79 -13.44 -7.70
N GLU A 152 3.83 -12.75 -6.58
CA GLU A 152 3.09 -13.07 -5.36
C GLU A 152 2.62 -11.81 -4.64
N ARG A 153 1.57 -11.95 -3.83
CA ARG A 153 1.06 -10.87 -2.97
C ARG A 153 0.53 -11.42 -1.66
N ILE A 154 0.47 -10.56 -0.64
CA ILE A 154 -0.28 -10.88 0.57
C ILE A 154 -1.78 -10.74 0.28
N VAL A 155 -2.54 -11.73 0.72
CA VAL A 155 -4.00 -11.77 0.65
C VAL A 155 -4.54 -11.95 2.06
N THR A 156 -5.50 -11.11 2.44
CA THR A 156 -6.24 -11.31 3.70
C THR A 156 -7.38 -12.29 3.49
N LEU A 157 -7.38 -13.36 4.28
CA LEU A 157 -8.43 -14.37 4.39
C LEU A 157 -9.12 -14.15 5.73
N ASN A 158 -10.38 -13.69 5.73
CA ASN A 158 -11.09 -13.40 6.96
C ASN A 158 -12.59 -13.74 6.84
N GLY A 159 -13.29 -13.77 7.99
CA GLY A 159 -14.71 -14.07 8.10
C GLY A 159 -14.99 -15.30 8.97
N GLY A 160 -16.19 -15.35 9.56
CA GLY A 160 -16.56 -16.37 10.55
C GLY A 160 -16.70 -17.80 10.00
N ALA A 161 -16.69 -17.97 8.68
CA ALA A 161 -16.70 -19.29 8.06
C ALA A 161 -15.29 -19.90 7.90
N LEU A 162 -14.22 -19.14 8.18
CA LEU A 162 -12.85 -19.65 8.05
C LEU A 162 -12.36 -20.24 9.38
N THR A 163 -11.73 -21.42 9.30
CA THR A 163 -11.13 -22.06 10.49
C THR A 163 -9.79 -21.45 10.88
N ARG A 164 -9.06 -20.90 9.90
CA ARG A 164 -7.75 -20.26 10.07
C ARG A 164 -7.71 -18.93 9.31
N PRO A 165 -8.40 -17.89 9.80
CA PRO A 165 -8.29 -16.55 9.21
C PRO A 165 -6.87 -16.00 9.40
N GLY A 166 -6.43 -15.14 8.48
CA GLY A 166 -5.11 -14.54 8.53
C GLY A 166 -4.66 -13.95 7.20
N ASN A 167 -3.39 -13.60 7.13
CA ASN A 167 -2.74 -13.10 5.92
C ASN A 167 -1.88 -14.21 5.31
N VAL A 168 -2.00 -14.41 4.00
CA VAL A 168 -1.28 -15.44 3.27
C VAL A 168 -0.51 -14.81 2.12
N LEU A 169 0.77 -15.13 1.99
CA LEU A 169 1.55 -14.81 0.80
C LEU A 169 1.21 -15.86 -0.27
N ALA A 170 0.59 -15.43 -1.35
CA ALA A 170 0.10 -16.32 -2.40
C ALA A 170 0.62 -15.90 -3.78
N PRO A 171 0.97 -16.87 -4.65
CA PRO A 171 1.23 -16.59 -6.06
C PRO A 171 0.05 -15.88 -6.72
N ILE A 172 0.35 -14.91 -7.58
CA ILE A 172 -0.65 -14.24 -8.40
C ILE A 172 -1.24 -15.26 -9.37
N GLY A 173 -2.57 -15.35 -9.41
CA GLY A 173 -3.29 -16.37 -10.16
C GLY A 173 -3.71 -17.58 -9.33
N THR A 174 -3.34 -17.66 -8.04
CA THR A 174 -3.83 -18.71 -7.15
C THR A 174 -5.36 -18.69 -7.09
N PRO A 175 -6.04 -19.81 -7.40
CA PRO A 175 -7.49 -19.89 -7.30
C PRO A 175 -8.00 -19.61 -5.88
N VAL A 176 -9.11 -18.87 -5.78
CA VAL A 176 -9.75 -18.57 -4.49
C VAL A 176 -10.10 -19.86 -3.73
N VAL A 177 -10.51 -20.92 -4.44
CA VAL A 177 -10.81 -22.22 -3.84
C VAL A 177 -9.61 -22.83 -3.11
N ASP A 178 -8.39 -22.64 -3.61
CA ASP A 178 -7.18 -23.17 -2.99
C ASP A 178 -6.81 -22.36 -1.74
N LEU A 179 -7.01 -21.04 -1.78
CA LEU A 179 -6.86 -20.18 -0.60
C LEU A 179 -7.88 -20.53 0.49
N LEU A 180 -9.14 -20.79 0.11
CA LEU A 180 -10.19 -21.22 1.04
C LEU A 180 -9.89 -22.61 1.62
N ARG A 181 -9.40 -23.56 0.80
CA ARG A 181 -8.94 -24.86 1.28
C ARG A 181 -7.77 -24.70 2.24
N PHE A 182 -6.82 -23.82 1.92
CA PHE A 182 -5.69 -23.49 2.78
C PHE A 182 -6.12 -22.85 4.10
N ALA A 183 -7.13 -21.98 4.14
CA ALA A 183 -7.65 -21.41 5.37
C ALA A 183 -8.59 -22.36 6.14
N GLY A 184 -9.11 -23.37 5.46
CA GLY A 184 -10.20 -24.24 5.91
C GLY A 184 -11.51 -23.47 6.04
N VAL A 185 -12.61 -24.09 5.61
CA VAL A 185 -13.95 -23.50 5.67
C VAL A 185 -14.84 -24.41 6.52
N SER A 186 -15.46 -23.84 7.55
CA SER A 186 -16.46 -24.49 8.38
C SER A 186 -17.87 -24.12 7.91
N GLY A 187 -18.63 -25.11 7.47
CA GLY A 187 -19.99 -24.91 6.96
C GLY A 187 -20.04 -24.21 5.60
N ARG A 188 -21.24 -23.80 5.17
CA ARG A 188 -21.45 -23.08 3.91
C ARG A 188 -21.52 -21.58 4.19
N PRO A 189 -20.60 -20.75 3.67
CA PRO A 189 -20.69 -19.31 3.84
C PRO A 189 -21.94 -18.78 3.14
N ALA A 190 -22.64 -17.84 3.76
CA ALA A 190 -23.79 -17.16 3.15
C ALA A 190 -23.37 -16.25 1.98
N ARG A 191 -22.17 -15.68 2.05
CA ARG A 191 -21.59 -14.80 1.02
C ARG A 191 -20.07 -14.93 1.01
N LEU A 192 -19.49 -14.83 -0.18
CA LEU A 192 -18.06 -14.60 -0.39
C LEU A 192 -17.88 -13.21 -0.99
N VAL A 193 -16.95 -12.43 -0.43
CA VAL A 193 -16.63 -11.07 -0.89
C VAL A 193 -15.16 -11.06 -1.30
N LEU A 194 -14.89 -10.58 -2.51
CA LEU A 194 -13.53 -10.41 -3.04
C LEU A 194 -13.22 -8.91 -3.06
N GLY A 195 -12.20 -8.50 -2.30
CA GLY A 195 -11.86 -7.08 -2.10
C GLY A 195 -12.54 -6.49 -0.86
N GLY A 196 -12.54 -5.16 -0.78
CA GLY A 196 -13.31 -4.42 0.22
C GLY A 196 -14.81 -4.42 -0.07
N PRO A 197 -15.65 -3.96 0.88
CA PRO A 197 -17.10 -3.82 0.69
C PRO A 197 -17.49 -2.77 -0.36
#